data_AF-G7VXC2-F1
#
_entry.id   AF-G7VXC2-F1
#
_cell.length_a   1.000
_cell.length_b   1.000
_cell.length_c   1.000
_cell.angle_alpha   90.00
_cell.angle_beta   90.00
_cell.angle_gamma   90.00
#
_symmetry.space_group_name_H-M   'P 1'
#
loop_
_entity.id
_entity.type
_entity.pdbx_description
1 polymer ?
#
loop_
_entity_poly.entity_id
_entity_poly.type
_entity_poly.pdbx_seq_one_letter_code
_entity_poly.pdbx_strand_id
1 'polypeptide(L)'
;MNGQIRVELEELLLAEKELTWLLAQLRTDEQAARVLYGRLHEWRGHSAHVIRDQIEAFFAGLANRIHVLEQQKAELIQYVELMKRTDAVH
;
A
#
# COMPACT_ATOMS: atom_id res chain seq x y z
N MET A 1 -24.52 -16.89 16.73
CA MET A 1 -23.31 -16.03 16.73
C MET A 1 -22.27 -16.49 15.72
N ASN A 2 -21.97 -17.79 15.56
CA ASN A 2 -20.93 -18.27 14.61
C ASN A 2 -21.16 -17.86 13.14
N GLY A 3 -22.41 -17.65 12.70
CA GLY A 3 -22.70 -17.21 11.32
C GLY A 3 -22.25 -15.77 11.01
N GLN A 4 -22.32 -14.85 11.98
CA GLN A 4 -21.90 -13.46 11.79
C GLN A 4 -20.36 -13.33 11.77
N ILE A 5 -19.67 -14.09 12.62
CA ILE A 5 -18.21 -14.13 12.70
C ILE A 5 -17.59 -14.65 11.40
N ARG A 6 -18.23 -15.63 10.73
CA ARG A 6 -17.77 -16.16 9.43
C ARG A 6 -17.87 -15.16 8.30
N VAL A 7 -18.97 -14.41 8.22
CA VAL A 7 -19.17 -13.36 7.20
C VAL A 7 -18.12 -12.25 7.38
N GLU A 8 -17.90 -11.80 8.62
CA GLU A 8 -16.89 -10.80 8.94
C GLU A 8 -15.45 -11.28 8.58
N LEU A 9 -15.13 -12.55 8.86
CA LEU A 9 -13.84 -13.14 8.50
C LEU A 9 -13.62 -13.18 6.98
N GLU A 10 -14.64 -13.54 6.20
CA GLU A 10 -14.57 -13.55 4.73
C GLU A 10 -14.33 -12.14 4.16
N GLU A 11 -15.02 -11.13 4.70
CA GLU A 11 -14.82 -9.73 4.32
C GLU A 11 -13.39 -9.24 4.61
N LEU A 12 -12.83 -9.60 5.78
CA LEU A 12 -11.47 -9.22 6.16
C LEU A 12 -10.41 -9.91 5.29
N LEU A 13 -10.64 -11.17 4.91
CA LEU A 13 -9.76 -11.89 3.98
C LEU A 13 -9.82 -11.30 2.56
N LEU A 14 -10.98 -10.82 2.13
CA LEU A 14 -11.12 -10.11 0.86
C LEU A 14 -10.35 -8.79 0.90
N ALA A 15 -10.53 -8.00 1.96
CA ALA A 15 -9.82 -6.74 2.16
C ALA A 15 -8.28 -6.92 2.17
N GLU A 16 -7.77 -8.02 2.76
CA GLU A 16 -6.32 -8.33 2.75
C GLU A 16 -5.80 -8.58 1.33
N LYS A 17 -6.57 -9.31 0.51
CA LYS A 17 -6.21 -9.56 -0.90
C LYS A 17 -6.22 -8.28 -1.72
N GLU A 18 -7.23 -7.43 -1.53
CA GLU A 18 -7.33 -6.14 -2.21
C GLU A 18 -6.18 -5.21 -1.83
N LEU A 19 -5.85 -5.11 -0.54
CA LEU A 19 -4.71 -4.34 -0.05
C LEU A 19 -3.38 -4.87 -0.61
N THR A 20 -3.22 -6.19 -0.70
CA THR A 20 -2.04 -6.82 -1.30
C THR A 20 -1.89 -6.44 -2.77
N TRP A 21 -2.97 -6.54 -3.54
CA TRP A 21 -2.99 -6.18 -4.94
C TRP A 21 -2.67 -4.70 -5.15
N LEU A 22 -3.31 -3.83 -4.36
CA LEU A 22 -3.10 -2.38 -4.41
C LEU A 22 -1.65 -2.01 -4.10
N LEU A 23 -1.06 -2.58 -3.04
CA LEU A 23 0.35 -2.35 -2.68
C LEU A 23 1.30 -2.79 -3.80
N ALA A 24 1.02 -3.91 -4.47
CA ALA A 24 1.83 -4.37 -5.59
C ALA A 24 1.74 -3.41 -6.80
N GLN A 25 0.55 -2.89 -7.09
CA GLN A 25 0.36 -1.88 -8.14
C GLN A 25 1.09 -0.57 -7.81
N LEU A 26 0.92 -0.04 -6.59
CA LEU A 26 1.58 1.20 -6.16
C LEU A 26 3.11 1.12 -6.26
N ARG A 27 3.71 -0.01 -5.86
CA ARG A 27 5.15 -0.23 -5.99
C ARG A 27 5.61 -0.33 -7.45
N THR A 28 4.79 -0.96 -8.30
CA THR A 28 5.07 -1.06 -9.74
C THR A 28 5.05 0.31 -10.40
N ASP A 29 4.02 1.11 -10.09
CA ASP A 29 3.87 2.48 -10.60
C ASP A 29 4.97 3.40 -10.09
N GLU A 30 5.33 3.30 -8.80
CA GLU A 30 6.47 4.03 -8.24
C GLU A 30 7.76 3.72 -9.00
N GLN A 31 8.04 2.43 -9.24
CA GLN A 31 9.24 2.02 -9.97
C GLN A 31 9.24 2.55 -11.40
N ALA A 32 8.10 2.48 -12.11
CA ALA A 32 7.96 3.04 -13.45
C ALA A 32 8.21 4.55 -13.47
N ALA A 33 7.62 5.28 -12.51
CA ALA A 33 7.81 6.71 -12.36
C ALA A 33 9.27 7.06 -12.04
N ARG A 34 9.97 6.29 -11.19
CA ARG A 34 11.40 6.48 -10.89
C ARG A 34 12.28 6.29 -12.12
N VAL A 35 11.97 5.31 -12.97
CA VAL A 35 12.67 5.11 -14.25
C VAL A 35 12.47 6.32 -15.18
N LEU A 36 11.26 6.87 -15.27
CA LEU A 36 10.99 8.07 -16.06
C LEU A 36 11.71 9.29 -15.49
N TYR A 37 11.69 9.46 -14.17
CA TYR A 37 12.40 10.53 -13.47
C TYR A 37 13.91 10.50 -13.74
N GLY A 38 14.53 9.31 -13.73
CA GLY A 38 15.95 9.16 -14.05
C GLY A 38 16.32 9.61 -15.47
N ARG A 39 15.37 9.60 -16.42
CA ARG A 39 15.59 10.09 -17.79
C ARG A 39 15.64 11.62 -17.87
N LEU A 40 15.17 12.34 -16.87
CA LEU A 40 15.16 13.81 -16.82
C LEU A 40 16.54 14.42 -16.48
N HIS A 41 17.61 13.62 -16.45
CA HIS A 41 18.95 14.06 -16.03
C HIS A 41 19.53 15.21 -16.87
N GLU A 42 19.16 15.33 -18.15
CA GLU A 42 19.63 16.40 -19.04
C GLU A 42 18.79 17.67 -18.94
N TRP A 43 17.64 17.61 -18.25
CA TRP A 43 16.75 18.75 -18.16
C TRP A 43 17.30 19.79 -17.17
N ARG A 44 17.63 20.97 -17.70
CA ARG A 44 18.26 22.08 -16.96
C ARG A 44 17.37 23.31 -16.97
N GLY A 45 17.65 24.22 -16.03
CA GLY A 45 16.94 25.49 -15.87
C GLY A 45 16.04 25.52 -14.64
N HIS A 46 15.48 26.70 -14.35
CA HIS A 46 14.67 26.92 -13.15
C HIS A 46 13.39 26.05 -13.13
N SER A 47 12.73 25.89 -14.29
CA SER A 47 11.56 25.02 -14.42
C SER A 47 11.87 23.54 -14.14
N ALA A 48 13.04 23.07 -14.57
CA ALA A 48 13.50 21.70 -14.30
C ALA A 48 13.73 21.48 -12.80
N HIS A 49 14.25 22.47 -12.08
CA HIS A 49 14.44 22.41 -10.63
C HIS A 49 13.09 22.33 -9.90
N VAL A 50 12.15 23.22 -10.23
CA VAL A 50 10.82 23.24 -9.59
C VAL A 50 10.07 21.92 -9.80
N ILE A 51 10.13 21.35 -11.00
CA ILE A 51 9.47 20.08 -11.29
C ILE A 51 10.19 18.91 -10.60
N ARG A 52 11.51 18.97 -10.46
CA ARG A 52 12.28 17.99 -9.68
C ARG A 52 11.81 17.96 -8.22
N ASP A 53 11.72 19.11 -7.58
CA ASP A 53 11.29 19.22 -6.19
C ASP A 53 9.87 18.67 -6.00
N GLN A 54 8.96 18.95 -6.95
CA GLN A 54 7.60 18.40 -6.92
C GLN A 54 7.56 16.88 -7.08
N ILE A 55 8.37 16.32 -7.98
CA ILE A 55 8.46 14.88 -8.18
C ILE A 55 9.07 14.18 -6.95
N GLU A 56 10.10 14.77 -6.34
CA GLU A 56 10.71 14.24 -5.13
C GLU A 56 9.74 14.28 -3.94
N ALA A 57 9.00 15.37 -3.77
CA ALA A 57 7.94 15.46 -2.77
C ALA A 57 6.81 14.43 -3.02
N PHE A 58 6.43 14.22 -4.29
CA PHE A 58 5.48 13.17 -4.67
C PHE A 58 5.99 11.78 -4.28
N PHE A 59 7.23 11.43 -4.58
CA PHE A 59 7.81 10.13 -4.19
C PHE A 59 7.88 9.95 -2.68
N ALA A 60 8.24 10.99 -1.93
CA ALA A 60 8.25 10.94 -0.47
C ALA A 60 6.84 10.70 0.08
N GLY A 61 5.82 11.39 -0.46
CA GLY A 61 4.42 11.18 -0.10
C GLY A 61 3.91 9.78 -0.44
N LEU A 62 4.26 9.27 -1.63
CA LEU A 62 3.88 7.93 -2.08
C LEU A 62 4.51 6.84 -1.20
N ALA A 63 5.80 6.96 -0.89
CA ALA A 63 6.50 6.02 0.01
C ALA A 63 5.86 6.00 1.41
N ASN A 64 5.51 7.16 1.96
CA ASN A 64 4.79 7.24 3.23
C ASN A 64 3.41 6.58 3.14
N ARG A 65 2.68 6.79 2.03
CA ARG A 65 1.37 6.16 1.84
C ARG A 65 1.45 4.64 1.74
N ILE A 66 2.43 4.11 1.00
CA ILE A 66 2.72 2.68 0.91
C ILE A 66 3.00 2.12 2.31
N HIS A 67 3.86 2.79 3.09
CA HIS A 67 4.17 2.37 4.46
C HIS A 67 2.94 2.29 5.37
N VAL A 68 2.06 3.30 5.32
CA VAL A 68 0.81 3.29 6.10
C VAL A 68 -0.10 2.13 5.69
N LEU A 69 -0.24 1.86 4.39
CA LEU A 69 -1.04 0.74 3.90
C LEU A 69 -0.46 -0.63 4.31
N GLU A 70 0.87 -0.75 4.36
CA GLU A 70 1.54 -1.95 4.87
C GLU A 70 1.27 -2.19 6.36
N GLN A 71 1.29 -1.12 7.17
CA GLN A 71 0.93 -1.21 8.58
C GLN A 71 -0.52 -1.65 8.77
N GLN A 72 -1.46 -1.02 8.05
CA GLN A 72 -2.87 -1.39 8.08
C GLN A 72 -3.11 -2.85 7.66
N LYS A 73 -2.39 -3.30 6.62
CA LYS A 73 -2.42 -4.71 6.20
C LYS A 73 -1.90 -5.64 7.30
N ALA A 74 -0.81 -5.27 7.98
CA ALA A 74 -0.26 -6.08 9.07
C ALA A 74 -1.23 -6.19 10.26
N GLU A 75 -1.89 -5.09 10.62
CA GLU A 75 -2.94 -5.07 11.65
C GLU A 75 -4.13 -5.96 11.27
N LEU A 76 -4.58 -5.87 10.01
CA LEU A 76 -5.66 -6.70 9.49
C LEU A 76 -5.33 -8.21 9.58
N ILE A 77 -4.11 -8.59 9.20
CA ILE A 77 -3.65 -9.98 9.30
C ILE A 77 -3.66 -10.46 10.76
N GLN A 78 -3.17 -9.64 11.69
CA GLN A 78 -3.18 -9.99 13.11
C GLN A 78 -4.61 -10.18 13.64
N TYR A 79 -5.53 -9.32 13.23
CA TYR A 79 -6.94 -9.43 13.62
C TYR A 79 -7.60 -10.70 13.06
N VAL A 80 -7.37 -11.01 11.78
CA VAL A 80 -7.84 -12.25 11.14
C VAL A 80 -7.33 -13.49 11.87
N GLU A 81 -6.04 -13.52 12.26
CA GLU A 81 -5.46 -14.64 13.02
C GLU A 81 -6.06 -14.77 14.43
N LEU A 82 -6.38 -13.66 15.09
CA LEU A 82 -7.08 -13.66 16.38
C LEU A 82 -8.50 -14.23 16.25
N MET A 83 -9.25 -13.81 15.23
CA MET A 83 -10.60 -14.31 14.99
C MET A 83 -10.60 -15.82 14.70
N LYS A 84 -9.69 -16.31 13.85
CA LYS A 84 -9.54 -17.75 13.56
C LYS A 84 -9.27 -18.57 14.83
N ARG A 85 -8.41 -18.08 15.71
CA ARG A 85 -8.11 -18.76 16.99
C ARG A 85 -9.32 -18.78 17.92
N THR A 86 -10.09 -17.70 17.95
CA THR A 86 -11.29 -17.58 18.79
C THR A 86 -12.40 -18.52 18.30
N ASP A 87 -12.56 -18.67 16.98
CA ASP A 87 -13.52 -19.62 16.38
C ASP A 87 -13.09 -21.08 16.59
N ALA A 88 -11.77 -21.37 16.65
CA ALA A 88 -11.25 -22.74 16.86
C ALA A 88 -11.30 -23.22 18.32
N VAL A 89 -11.57 -22.32 19.28
CA VAL A 89 -11.65 -22.63 20.73
C VAL A 89 -13.11 -22.86 21.18
N HIS A 90 -14.08 -22.75 20.27
CA HIS A 90 -15.51 -23.02 20.49
C HIS A 90 -16.05 -24.14 19.59
#